data_AF-A0A553FRE6-F1
#
_entry.id   AF-A0A553FRE6-F1
#
_cell.length_a   1.000
_cell.length_b   1.000
_cell.length_c   1.000
_cell.angle_alpha   90.00
_cell.angle_beta   90.00
_cell.angle_gamma   90.00
#
_symmetry.space_group_name_H-M   'P 1'
#
loop_
_entity.id
_entity.type
_entity.pdbx_description
1 polymer ?
#
loop_
_entity_poly.entity_id
_entity_poly.type
_entity_poly.pdbx_seq_one_letter_code
_entity_poly.pdbx_strand_id
1 'polypeptide(L)'
;MLRSAFIGAALICLPLAACSQDNAAQDSADSPMFNSVQNSAADNTSDSPAAEPPAAGASPTLPAESPADDAESCQDIDAHTAYESGIGTVPPWNDNNWTLVDFSQFDPCAELSWQTISIERGTSSSPYHIMLFHKGEYLGTATAEPYGFFPTVEQVSGNEIAVTYHWPREGESNAGHTGETHAGFRWDDGQQKVIMSGDVPPTS
;
A
#
# COMPACT_ATOMS: atom_id res chain seq x y z
N MET A 1 62.53 -38.51 -19.26
CA MET A 1 62.14 -37.49 -20.25
C MET A 1 61.61 -36.30 -19.47
N LEU A 2 62.35 -35.20 -19.49
CA LEU A 2 62.12 -34.01 -18.68
C LEU A 2 61.68 -32.89 -19.62
N ARG A 3 60.55 -32.22 -19.32
CA ARG A 3 60.31 -30.80 -19.65
C ARG A 3 59.05 -30.28 -18.97
N SER A 4 59.29 -29.45 -17.97
CA SER A 4 58.36 -28.54 -17.32
C SER A 4 57.92 -27.41 -18.27
N ALA A 5 56.69 -26.91 -18.09
CA ALA A 5 56.23 -25.56 -18.43
C ALA A 5 54.78 -25.41 -17.92
N PHE A 6 54.24 -24.29 -17.46
CA PHE A 6 54.70 -23.04 -16.87
C PHE A 6 53.41 -22.42 -16.29
N ILE A 7 53.49 -21.83 -15.09
CA ILE A 7 52.40 -21.13 -14.41
C ILE A 7 52.05 -19.84 -15.16
N GLY A 8 50.75 -19.52 -15.27
CA GLY A 8 50.26 -18.25 -15.77
C GLY A 8 49.01 -17.81 -15.00
N ALA A 9 49.22 -17.21 -13.83
CA ALA A 9 48.18 -16.51 -13.08
C ALA A 9 48.04 -15.08 -13.65
N ALA A 10 46.87 -14.73 -14.18
CA ALA A 10 46.55 -13.37 -14.60
C ALA A 10 45.76 -12.67 -13.49
N LEU A 11 46.47 -11.84 -12.71
CA LEU A 11 45.93 -10.81 -11.83
C LEU A 11 45.45 -9.64 -12.68
N ILE A 12 44.14 -9.40 -12.71
CA ILE A 12 43.55 -8.20 -13.32
C ILE A 12 43.34 -7.18 -12.20
N CYS A 13 44.22 -6.18 -12.14
CA CYS A 13 44.04 -4.97 -11.34
C CYS A 13 43.10 -4.02 -12.07
N LEU A 14 41.96 -3.68 -11.46
CA LEU A 14 41.11 -2.57 -11.87
C LEU A 14 41.56 -1.30 -11.11
N PRO A 15 41.87 -0.19 -11.81
CA PRO A 15 42.18 1.07 -11.15
C PRO A 15 40.90 1.78 -10.67
N LEU A 16 40.92 2.21 -9.41
CA LEU A 16 40.00 3.18 -8.83
C LEU A 16 40.21 4.54 -9.52
N ALA A 17 39.20 5.01 -10.25
CA ALA A 17 39.12 6.39 -10.68
C ALA A 17 38.41 7.20 -9.58
N ALA A 18 39.20 7.80 -8.69
CA ALA A 18 38.77 8.88 -7.83
C ALA A 18 38.97 10.20 -8.59
N CYS A 19 37.89 10.94 -8.84
CA CYS A 19 37.96 12.35 -9.21
C CYS A 19 37.36 13.17 -8.08
N SER A 20 38.21 13.59 -7.15
CA SER A 20 37.98 14.76 -6.31
C SER A 20 38.50 15.98 -7.08
N GLN A 21 37.64 16.95 -7.36
CA GLN A 21 38.06 18.34 -7.39
C GLN A 21 36.87 19.26 -7.14
N ASP A 22 36.92 19.87 -5.96
CA ASP A 22 36.20 21.07 -5.58
C ASP A 22 36.41 22.18 -6.62
N ASN A 23 35.33 22.87 -6.96
CA ASN A 23 35.45 24.29 -7.26
C ASN A 23 34.29 25.04 -6.60
N ALA A 24 34.67 25.89 -5.66
CA ALA A 24 33.80 26.74 -4.88
C ALA A 24 33.33 27.97 -5.67
N ALA A 25 32.18 28.47 -5.20
CA ALA A 25 31.70 29.86 -5.26
C ALA A 25 31.21 30.41 -6.61
N GLN A 26 29.89 30.60 -6.69
CA GLN A 26 29.19 31.89 -6.71
C GLN A 26 27.69 31.59 -6.83
N ASP A 27 26.95 31.58 -5.72
CA ASP A 27 26.24 32.75 -5.18
C ASP A 27 25.46 33.54 -6.23
N SER A 28 24.15 33.30 -6.30
CA SER A 28 23.13 34.35 -6.30
C SER A 28 21.74 33.72 -6.25
N ALA A 29 20.95 34.24 -5.31
CA ALA A 29 19.57 33.95 -5.00
C ALA A 29 18.62 33.94 -6.21
N ASP A 30 17.57 33.12 -6.17
CA ASP A 30 16.19 33.62 -6.19
C ASP A 30 15.18 32.52 -5.81
N SER A 31 14.32 32.83 -4.86
CA SER A 31 13.09 32.11 -4.50
C SER A 31 12.25 33.10 -3.70
N PRO A 32 10.93 32.97 -3.71
CA PRO A 32 10.01 33.10 -4.83
C PRO A 32 9.26 34.45 -4.71
N MET A 33 8.88 35.08 -5.83
CA MET A 33 7.88 36.17 -5.78
C MET A 33 6.82 35.95 -6.87
N PHE A 34 5.68 35.40 -6.47
CA PHE A 34 4.42 35.68 -7.17
C PHE A 34 3.71 36.80 -6.42
N ASN A 35 3.47 37.88 -7.14
CA ASN A 35 3.08 39.20 -6.65
C ASN A 35 1.80 39.20 -5.79
N SER A 36 1.90 39.88 -4.64
CA SER A 36 0.75 40.49 -3.96
C SER A 36 0.05 41.51 -4.87
N VAL A 37 -1.27 41.47 -4.89
CA VAL A 37 -2.12 42.59 -5.30
C VAL A 37 -2.75 43.19 -4.03
N GLN A 38 -2.34 44.42 -3.71
CA GLN A 38 -2.98 45.36 -2.79
C GLN A 38 -3.32 46.59 -3.67
N ASN A 39 -4.37 47.40 -3.53
CA ASN A 39 -5.33 47.69 -2.47
C ASN A 39 -6.46 48.52 -3.13
N SER A 40 -7.65 48.56 -2.53
CA SER A 40 -8.43 49.82 -2.49
C SER A 40 -9.29 49.81 -1.24
N ALA A 41 -8.97 50.76 -0.36
CA ALA A 41 -9.69 51.06 0.86
C ALA A 41 -11.01 51.79 0.54
N ALA A 42 -12.02 51.54 1.35
CA ALA A 42 -12.98 52.56 1.75
C ALA A 42 -13.31 52.34 3.23
N ASP A 43 -13.01 53.37 3.99
CA ASP A 43 -13.41 53.67 5.37
C ASP A 43 -14.85 53.27 5.70
N ASN A 44 -15.06 52.82 6.94
CA ASN A 44 -15.82 53.63 7.90
C ASN A 44 -15.70 53.04 9.32
N THR A 45 -15.10 53.83 10.18
CA THR A 45 -15.27 53.80 11.64
C THR A 45 -16.71 54.19 11.98
N SER A 46 -17.37 53.51 12.93
CA SER A 46 -17.81 54.10 14.21
C SER A 46 -18.90 53.27 14.91
N ASP A 47 -18.57 52.89 16.14
CA ASP A 47 -19.39 52.93 17.37
C ASP A 47 -20.47 51.87 17.69
N SER A 48 -20.40 51.47 18.95
CA SER A 48 -21.30 50.61 19.73
C SER A 48 -22.46 51.45 20.29
N PRO A 49 -23.67 50.92 20.54
CA PRO A 49 -23.91 50.33 21.86
C PRO A 49 -24.91 49.14 21.92
N ALA A 50 -24.65 48.30 22.93
CA ALA A 50 -25.52 47.39 23.68
C ALA A 50 -27.01 47.22 23.31
N ALA A 51 -27.41 45.95 23.14
CA ALA A 51 -28.69 45.44 23.63
C ALA A 51 -28.61 43.91 23.89
N GLU A 52 -29.01 43.50 25.10
CA GLU A 52 -29.29 42.12 25.53
C GLU A 52 -30.70 42.15 26.19
N PRO A 53 -31.39 41.01 26.48
CA PRO A 53 -32.05 40.02 25.60
C PRO A 53 -33.59 40.01 25.83
N PRO A 54 -34.37 39.01 25.33
CA PRO A 54 -34.53 37.79 26.13
C PRO A 54 -34.69 36.46 25.35
N ALA A 55 -34.16 35.41 25.99
CA ALA A 55 -34.72 34.08 26.23
C ALA A 55 -35.19 33.14 25.08
N ALA A 56 -34.72 31.89 25.25
CA ALA A 56 -35.40 30.63 24.99
C ALA A 56 -35.46 30.10 23.54
N GLY A 57 -34.45 29.28 23.22
CA GLY A 57 -34.52 28.23 22.22
C GLY A 57 -33.59 27.11 22.62
N ALA A 58 -34.02 26.27 23.56
CA ALA A 58 -33.31 25.04 23.90
C ALA A 58 -33.35 24.12 22.67
N SER A 59 -32.25 24.05 21.93
CA SER A 59 -32.01 22.96 20.99
C SER A 59 -31.67 21.71 21.82
N PRO A 60 -32.29 20.55 21.59
CA PRO A 60 -31.87 19.34 22.27
C PRO A 60 -30.48 18.98 21.73
N THR A 61 -29.48 19.08 22.59
CA THR A 61 -28.21 18.37 22.42
C THR A 61 -28.56 16.88 22.42
N LEU A 62 -28.70 16.30 21.23
CA LEU A 62 -28.57 14.86 21.04
C LEU A 62 -27.19 14.47 21.58
N PRO A 63 -27.08 13.45 22.42
CA PRO A 63 -25.80 12.81 22.65
C PRO A 63 -25.28 12.36 21.28
N ALA A 64 -24.16 12.91 20.84
CA ALA A 64 -23.34 12.23 19.87
C ALA A 64 -22.80 11.00 20.62
N GLU A 65 -23.48 9.86 20.47
CA GLU A 65 -22.85 8.56 20.69
C GLU A 65 -21.70 8.48 19.69
N SER A 66 -20.52 8.84 20.18
CA SER A 66 -19.27 8.45 19.56
C SER A 66 -19.17 6.94 19.75
N PRO A 67 -19.05 6.10 18.71
CA PRO A 67 -18.74 4.69 18.89
C PRO A 67 -17.30 4.62 19.40
N ALA A 68 -17.13 4.58 20.71
CA ALA A 68 -15.84 4.40 21.37
C ALA A 68 -15.66 2.95 21.87
N ASP A 69 -16.63 2.06 21.62
CA ASP A 69 -16.63 0.69 22.13
C ASP A 69 -15.97 -0.35 21.19
N ASP A 70 -15.62 -0.01 19.94
CA ASP A 70 -15.04 -1.00 19.00
C ASP A 70 -13.50 -1.11 19.10
N ALA A 71 -12.82 -0.17 19.79
CA ALA A 71 -11.36 -0.09 19.79
C ALA A 71 -10.68 -1.15 20.69
N GLU A 72 -11.35 -1.63 21.74
CA GLU A 72 -10.83 -2.74 22.56
C GLU A 72 -11.05 -4.11 21.88
N SER A 73 -12.00 -4.23 20.95
CA SER A 73 -12.36 -5.51 20.34
C SER A 73 -11.39 -5.99 19.25
N CYS A 74 -10.64 -5.09 18.61
CA CYS A 74 -9.83 -5.47 17.45
C CYS A 74 -8.48 -6.10 17.83
N GLN A 75 -7.92 -5.80 19.01
CA GLN A 75 -6.58 -6.28 19.37
C GLN A 75 -6.50 -7.79 19.67
N ASP A 76 -7.65 -8.43 19.92
CA ASP A 76 -7.71 -9.86 20.26
C ASP A 76 -7.69 -10.79 19.04
N ILE A 77 -7.80 -10.24 17.82
CA ILE A 77 -7.81 -11.04 16.59
C ILE A 77 -6.37 -11.27 16.12
N ASP A 78 -5.86 -12.48 16.29
CA ASP A 78 -4.57 -12.87 15.71
C ASP A 78 -4.70 -13.15 14.19
N ALA A 79 -3.58 -12.97 13.47
CA ALA A 79 -3.55 -13.11 12.01
C ALA A 79 -4.01 -14.49 11.52
N HIS A 80 -3.67 -15.56 12.25
CA HIS A 80 -4.04 -16.91 11.84
C HIS A 80 -5.54 -17.15 12.04
N THR A 81 -6.11 -16.68 13.15
CA THR A 81 -7.57 -16.68 13.35
C THR A 81 -8.29 -15.90 12.25
N ALA A 82 -7.77 -14.73 11.85
CA ALA A 82 -8.32 -13.97 10.73
C ALA A 82 -8.24 -14.75 9.40
N TYR A 83 -7.11 -15.41 9.11
CA TYR A 83 -6.96 -16.27 7.94
C TYR A 83 -7.99 -17.41 7.93
N GLU A 84 -8.15 -18.13 9.04
CA GLU A 84 -9.10 -19.25 9.16
C GLU A 84 -10.55 -18.78 9.02
N SER A 85 -10.87 -17.54 9.42
CA SER A 85 -12.21 -16.98 9.27
C SER A 85 -12.66 -16.83 7.81
N GLY A 86 -11.70 -16.60 6.90
CA GLY A 86 -11.99 -16.33 5.49
C GLY A 86 -11.68 -17.49 4.54
N ILE A 87 -10.71 -18.33 4.86
CA ILE A 87 -10.11 -19.27 3.90
C ILE A 87 -11.11 -20.28 3.33
N GLY A 88 -12.10 -20.70 4.12
CA GLY A 88 -13.14 -21.63 3.67
C GLY A 88 -14.06 -21.08 2.57
N THR A 89 -14.00 -19.77 2.29
CA THR A 89 -14.77 -19.11 1.22
C THR A 89 -13.99 -18.98 -0.09
N VAL A 90 -12.66 -19.17 -0.07
CA VAL A 90 -11.80 -19.07 -1.25
C VAL A 90 -11.79 -20.43 -1.96
N PRO A 91 -12.28 -20.53 -3.21
CA PRO A 91 -12.27 -21.80 -3.93
C PRO A 91 -10.85 -22.37 -4.07
N PRO A 92 -10.65 -23.69 -3.98
CA PRO A 92 -9.33 -24.29 -4.19
C PRO A 92 -8.84 -24.06 -5.63
N TRP A 93 -7.52 -23.96 -5.80
CA TRP A 93 -6.91 -23.80 -7.12
C TRP A 93 -6.47 -25.15 -7.69
N ASN A 94 -7.13 -25.65 -8.73
CA ASN A 94 -6.81 -26.93 -9.36
C ASN A 94 -6.66 -28.08 -8.33
N ASP A 95 -7.63 -28.22 -7.43
CA ASP A 95 -7.63 -29.18 -6.31
C ASP A 95 -6.53 -28.96 -5.23
N ASN A 96 -5.75 -27.87 -5.33
CA ASN A 96 -4.78 -27.50 -4.30
C ASN A 96 -5.42 -26.55 -3.29
N ASN A 97 -5.16 -26.85 -2.01
CA ASN A 97 -5.55 -25.97 -0.91
C ASN A 97 -4.58 -24.79 -0.80
N TRP A 98 -5.13 -23.70 -0.28
CA TRP A 98 -4.39 -22.50 0.06
C TRP A 98 -3.65 -22.66 1.40
N THR A 99 -2.54 -21.96 1.53
CA THR A 99 -1.79 -21.80 2.76
C THR A 99 -1.39 -20.34 2.94
N LEU A 100 -1.37 -19.88 4.19
CA LEU A 100 -0.93 -18.55 4.55
C LEU A 100 0.59 -18.42 4.37
N VAL A 101 1.04 -17.48 3.55
CA VAL A 101 2.48 -17.29 3.23
C VAL A 101 3.05 -15.95 3.68
N ASP A 102 2.21 -14.93 3.86
CA ASP A 102 2.61 -13.66 4.46
C ASP A 102 1.43 -13.01 5.19
N PHE A 103 1.68 -12.59 6.42
CA PHE A 103 0.73 -11.88 7.28
C PHE A 103 1.43 -10.75 8.04
N SER A 104 2.64 -10.36 7.61
CA SER A 104 3.45 -9.36 8.31
C SER A 104 2.83 -7.96 8.35
N GLN A 105 1.91 -7.68 7.43
CA GLN A 105 1.16 -6.43 7.31
C GLN A 105 -0.31 -6.58 7.74
N PHE A 106 -0.68 -7.71 8.35
CA PHE A 106 -1.98 -7.84 8.97
C PHE A 106 -2.03 -7.01 10.25
N ASP A 107 -3.01 -6.11 10.31
CA ASP A 107 -3.36 -5.32 11.48
C ASP A 107 -4.86 -5.48 11.70
N PRO A 108 -5.30 -6.06 12.82
CA PRO A 108 -6.71 -6.29 13.07
C PRO A 108 -7.45 -5.00 13.42
N CYS A 109 -6.78 -3.87 13.65
CA CYS A 109 -7.41 -2.58 13.94
C CYS A 109 -7.37 -1.60 12.75
N ALA A 110 -6.67 -1.92 11.66
CA ALA A 110 -6.60 -1.07 10.47
C ALA A 110 -7.91 -1.05 9.68
N GLU A 111 -8.21 0.06 9.01
CA GLU A 111 -9.35 0.13 8.09
C GLU A 111 -9.15 -0.76 6.86
N LEU A 112 -7.92 -0.99 6.43
CA LEU A 112 -7.59 -2.00 5.45
C LEU A 112 -6.25 -2.64 5.80
N SER A 113 -6.27 -3.96 6.02
CA SER A 113 -5.09 -4.80 6.15
C SER A 113 -5.23 -6.03 5.26
N TRP A 114 -4.13 -6.78 5.09
CA TRP A 114 -4.13 -7.92 4.17
C TRP A 114 -3.27 -9.08 4.65
N GLN A 115 -3.53 -10.23 4.06
CA GLN A 115 -2.71 -11.44 4.15
C GLN A 115 -2.54 -12.03 2.76
N THR A 116 -1.39 -12.63 2.48
CA THR A 116 -1.10 -13.27 1.20
C THR A 116 -1.13 -14.78 1.37
N ILE A 117 -1.85 -15.46 0.48
CA ILE A 117 -1.98 -16.91 0.45
C ILE A 117 -1.47 -17.45 -0.88
N SER A 118 -0.93 -18.67 -0.87
CA SER A 118 -0.51 -19.42 -2.05
C SER A 118 -0.86 -20.89 -1.87
N ILE A 119 -0.77 -21.68 -2.93
CA ILE A 119 -0.91 -23.14 -2.80
C ILE A 119 0.23 -23.75 -1.97
N GLU A 120 -0.08 -24.85 -1.26
CA GLU A 120 0.94 -25.64 -0.57
C GLU A 120 2.02 -26.10 -1.57
N ARG A 121 3.30 -26.04 -1.17
CA ARG A 121 4.45 -26.42 -2.02
C ARG A 121 4.52 -25.64 -3.34
N GLY A 122 4.03 -24.40 -3.32
CA GLY A 122 4.14 -23.49 -4.46
C GLY A 122 5.60 -23.27 -4.89
N THR A 123 5.74 -22.91 -6.16
CA THR A 123 7.00 -22.44 -6.76
C THR A 123 6.92 -20.94 -6.99
N SER A 124 7.98 -20.31 -7.52
CA SER A 124 7.98 -18.86 -7.75
C SER A 124 6.84 -18.37 -8.65
N SER A 125 6.34 -19.19 -9.57
CA SER A 125 5.25 -18.84 -10.49
C SER A 125 3.88 -19.35 -10.02
N SER A 126 3.78 -19.83 -8.77
CA SER A 126 2.51 -20.30 -8.22
C SER A 126 1.51 -19.17 -8.09
N PRO A 127 0.20 -19.48 -8.05
CA PRO A 127 -0.85 -18.50 -7.85
C PRO A 127 -0.85 -17.96 -6.43
N TYR A 128 -1.15 -16.68 -6.30
CA TYR A 128 -1.33 -15.96 -5.05
C TYR A 128 -2.69 -15.25 -5.03
N HIS A 129 -3.32 -15.27 -3.86
CA HIS A 129 -4.39 -14.35 -3.52
C HIS A 129 -3.93 -13.40 -2.42
N ILE A 130 -4.46 -12.18 -2.45
CA ILE A 130 -4.38 -11.23 -1.36
C ILE A 130 -5.75 -11.23 -0.68
N MET A 131 -5.82 -11.73 0.55
CA MET A 131 -7.01 -11.67 1.41
C MET A 131 -7.07 -10.29 2.06
N LEU A 132 -8.21 -9.60 1.95
CA LEU A 132 -8.41 -8.26 2.47
C LEU A 132 -9.26 -8.29 3.74
N PHE A 133 -8.91 -7.42 4.68
CA PHE A 133 -9.57 -7.32 5.98
C PHE A 133 -9.89 -5.87 6.33
N HIS A 134 -11.05 -5.63 6.93
CA HIS A 134 -11.40 -4.36 7.58
C HIS A 134 -11.53 -4.62 9.07
N LYS A 135 -10.68 -4.02 9.90
CA LYS A 135 -10.70 -4.22 11.36
C LYS A 135 -10.74 -5.70 11.77
N GLY A 136 -9.90 -6.51 11.10
CA GLY A 136 -9.79 -7.95 11.35
C GLY A 136 -10.91 -8.81 10.75
N GLU A 137 -11.98 -8.19 10.23
CA GLU A 137 -13.04 -8.90 9.53
C GLU A 137 -12.65 -9.18 8.08
N TYR A 138 -12.79 -10.42 7.64
CA TYR A 138 -12.47 -10.82 6.27
C TYR A 138 -13.49 -10.27 5.26
N LEU A 139 -12.99 -9.57 4.24
CA LEU A 139 -13.81 -8.93 3.20
C LEU A 139 -13.92 -9.77 1.92
N GLY A 140 -12.95 -10.65 1.68
CA GLY A 140 -12.77 -11.33 0.40
C GLY A 140 -11.33 -11.23 -0.12
N THR A 141 -11.10 -11.75 -1.31
CA THR A 141 -9.84 -11.59 -2.02
C THR A 141 -9.82 -10.29 -2.82
N ALA A 142 -8.65 -9.68 -2.99
CA ALA A 142 -8.48 -8.45 -3.77
C ALA A 142 -9.00 -8.59 -5.20
N THR A 143 -8.80 -9.77 -5.79
CA THR A 143 -9.26 -10.12 -7.14
C THR A 143 -10.00 -11.46 -7.10
N ALA A 144 -10.94 -11.65 -8.02
CA ALA A 144 -11.70 -12.90 -8.13
C ALA A 144 -10.80 -14.08 -8.54
N GLU A 145 -9.82 -13.83 -9.40
CA GLU A 145 -8.84 -14.81 -9.84
C GLU A 145 -7.51 -14.59 -9.11
N PRO A 146 -6.77 -15.67 -8.78
CA PRO A 146 -5.41 -15.54 -8.27
C PRO A 146 -4.43 -15.29 -9.43
N TYR A 147 -3.33 -14.60 -9.13
CA TYR A 147 -2.28 -14.32 -10.12
C TYR A 147 -0.97 -15.00 -9.77
N GLY A 148 -0.22 -15.41 -10.79
CA GLY A 148 1.11 -15.97 -10.60
C GLY A 148 2.07 -14.96 -9.99
N PHE A 149 3.12 -15.47 -9.36
CA PHE A 149 4.18 -14.69 -8.72
C PHE A 149 3.75 -13.92 -7.48
N PHE A 150 4.65 -13.84 -6.51
CA PHE A 150 4.36 -13.18 -5.25
C PHE A 150 4.11 -11.68 -5.50
N PRO A 151 2.95 -11.12 -5.12
CA PRO A 151 2.65 -9.71 -5.37
C PRO A 151 3.46 -8.80 -4.45
N THR A 152 3.87 -7.63 -4.96
CA THR A 152 4.40 -6.58 -4.10
C THR A 152 3.23 -5.74 -3.59
N VAL A 153 3.05 -5.68 -2.27
CA VAL A 153 1.96 -4.93 -1.64
C VAL A 153 2.52 -3.89 -0.69
N GLU A 154 2.11 -2.64 -0.87
CA GLU A 154 2.54 -1.50 -0.08
C GLU A 154 1.32 -0.81 0.54
N GLN A 155 1.41 -0.44 1.82
CA GLN A 155 0.39 0.38 2.46
C GLN A 155 0.54 1.83 1.99
N VAL A 156 -0.53 2.39 1.43
CA VAL A 156 -0.58 3.79 0.99
C VAL A 156 -1.14 4.68 2.11
N SER A 157 -2.17 4.19 2.80
CA SER A 157 -2.81 4.83 3.95
C SER A 157 -3.46 3.76 4.84
N GLY A 158 -4.08 4.16 5.96
CA GLY A 158 -4.79 3.23 6.84
C GLY A 158 -5.95 2.47 6.17
N ASN A 159 -6.46 2.97 5.05
CA ASN A 159 -7.58 2.41 4.30
C ASN A 159 -7.26 2.07 2.85
N GLU A 160 -6.00 2.17 2.40
CA GLU A 160 -5.62 1.96 1.01
C GLU A 160 -4.28 1.24 0.88
N ILE A 161 -4.22 0.29 -0.06
CA ILE A 161 -3.01 -0.43 -0.44
C ILE A 161 -2.77 -0.31 -1.94
N ALA A 162 -1.49 -0.29 -2.32
CA ALA A 162 -1.04 -0.42 -3.70
C ALA A 162 -0.48 -1.82 -3.91
N VAL A 163 -0.84 -2.45 -5.03
CA VAL A 163 -0.40 -3.79 -5.41
C VAL A 163 0.25 -3.73 -6.78
N THR A 164 1.48 -4.22 -6.86
CA THR A 164 2.13 -4.57 -8.12
C THR A 164 2.03 -6.07 -8.33
N TYR A 165 1.31 -6.46 -9.38
CA TYR A 165 1.23 -7.83 -9.84
C TYR A 165 2.30 -8.09 -10.89
N HIS A 166 2.94 -9.26 -10.80
CA HIS A 166 4.04 -9.67 -11.68
C HIS A 166 3.57 -10.78 -12.62
N TRP A 167 3.93 -10.73 -13.89
CA TRP A 167 3.47 -11.72 -14.89
C TRP A 167 4.48 -11.87 -16.05
N PRO A 168 4.52 -13.05 -16.71
CA PRO A 168 5.45 -13.31 -17.80
C PRO A 168 4.98 -12.58 -19.06
N ARG A 169 5.85 -11.76 -19.66
CA ARG A 169 5.55 -11.17 -20.98
C ARG A 169 5.58 -12.24 -22.08
N GLU A 170 5.01 -11.89 -23.23
CA GLU A 170 5.10 -12.75 -24.42
C GLU A 170 6.57 -13.08 -24.74
N GLY A 171 6.86 -14.37 -24.93
CA GLY A 171 8.20 -14.88 -25.19
C GLY A 171 9.05 -15.14 -23.95
N GLU A 172 8.58 -14.79 -22.75
CA GLU A 172 9.24 -15.18 -21.50
C GLU A 172 8.91 -16.62 -21.11
N SER A 173 9.85 -17.25 -20.39
CA SER A 173 9.56 -18.54 -19.75
C SER A 173 8.57 -18.36 -18.60
N ASN A 174 7.95 -19.44 -18.15
CA ASN A 174 7.08 -19.43 -16.97
C ASN A 174 7.77 -18.99 -15.67
N ALA A 175 9.10 -18.92 -15.61
CA ALA A 175 9.84 -18.38 -14.47
C ALA A 175 10.13 -16.87 -14.60
N GLY A 176 10.02 -16.30 -15.80
CA GLY A 176 10.19 -14.86 -16.04
C GLY A 176 8.93 -14.10 -15.67
N HIS A 177 9.08 -12.88 -15.18
CA HIS A 177 7.97 -12.01 -14.78
C HIS A 177 8.31 -10.52 -14.95
N THR A 178 8.78 -10.10 -16.13
CA THR A 178 9.09 -8.67 -16.35
C THR A 178 7.85 -7.82 -16.67
N GLY A 179 6.68 -8.46 -16.79
CA GLY A 179 5.40 -7.78 -16.89
C GLY A 179 4.93 -7.35 -15.50
N GLU A 180 4.44 -6.13 -15.41
CA GLU A 180 3.83 -5.59 -14.20
C GLU A 180 2.49 -4.96 -14.53
N THR A 181 1.51 -5.13 -13.65
CA THR A 181 0.33 -4.25 -13.58
C THR A 181 0.20 -3.69 -12.17
N HIS A 182 -0.42 -2.52 -12.06
CA HIS A 182 -0.53 -1.79 -10.81
C HIS A 182 -2.01 -1.59 -10.49
N ALA A 183 -2.40 -1.97 -9.29
CA ALA A 183 -3.76 -1.84 -8.77
C ALA A 183 -3.75 -1.15 -7.42
N GLY A 184 -4.79 -0.36 -7.14
CA GLY A 184 -5.06 0.20 -5.82
C GLY A 184 -6.32 -0.41 -5.24
N PHE A 185 -6.31 -0.75 -3.95
CA PHE A 185 -7.49 -1.24 -3.23
C PHE A 185 -7.74 -0.34 -2.03
N ARG A 186 -8.90 0.31 -2.02
CA ARG A 186 -9.27 1.27 -0.97
C ARG A 186 -10.57 0.87 -0.29
N TRP A 187 -10.59 0.82 1.03
CA TRP A 187 -11.82 0.72 1.80
C TRP A 187 -12.64 2.01 1.67
N ASP A 188 -13.91 1.86 1.29
CA ASP A 188 -14.87 2.94 1.16
C ASP A 188 -15.95 2.80 2.23
N ASP A 189 -15.81 3.59 3.31
CA ASP A 189 -16.70 3.53 4.47
C ASP A 189 -18.16 3.83 4.11
N GLY A 190 -18.41 4.76 3.19
CA GLY A 190 -19.77 5.06 2.74
C GLY A 190 -20.46 3.91 2.01
N GLN A 191 -19.69 3.05 1.32
CA GLN A 191 -20.21 1.90 0.57
C GLN A 191 -19.99 0.56 1.28
N GLN A 192 -19.28 0.55 2.42
CA GLN A 192 -18.90 -0.64 3.17
C GLN A 192 -18.29 -1.74 2.29
N LYS A 193 -17.36 -1.34 1.40
CA LYS A 193 -16.67 -2.25 0.49
C LYS A 193 -15.32 -1.70 0.05
N VAL A 194 -14.48 -2.59 -0.48
CA VAL A 194 -13.25 -2.21 -1.16
C VAL A 194 -13.54 -1.77 -2.59
N ILE A 195 -12.95 -0.65 -3.01
CA ILE A 195 -12.95 -0.15 -4.38
C ILE A 195 -11.58 -0.42 -4.98
N MET A 196 -11.58 -1.15 -6.09
CA MET A 196 -10.38 -1.36 -6.89
C MET A 196 -10.21 -0.22 -7.90
N SER A 197 -8.95 0.16 -8.13
CA SER A 197 -8.50 1.01 -9.24
C SER A 197 -7.30 0.37 -9.93
N GLY A 198 -6.96 0.84 -11.13
CA GLY A 198 -5.85 0.29 -11.91
C GLY A 198 -6.19 -1.04 -12.61
N ASP A 199 -5.17 -1.84 -12.88
CA ASP A 199 -5.26 -3.00 -13.75
C ASP A 199 -4.73 -4.28 -13.08
N VAL A 200 -5.37 -5.40 -13.38
CA VAL A 200 -4.87 -6.75 -13.09
C VAL A 200 -4.06 -7.29 -14.27
N PRO A 201 -3.22 -8.33 -14.06
CA PRO A 201 -2.52 -9.00 -15.15
C PRO A 201 -3.46 -9.44 -16.27
N PRO A 202 -2.99 -9.44 -17.53
CA PRO A 202 -3.79 -9.94 -18.65
C PRO A 202 -4.10 -11.42 -18.48
N THR A 203 -5.33 -11.81 -18.79
CA THR A 203 -5.73 -13.22 -18.88
C THR A 203 -5.08 -13.85 -20.12
N SER A 204 -4.49 -15.03 -19.98
CA SER A 204 -3.88 -15.80 -21.06
C SER A 204 -4.87 -16.60 -21.91
#